data_AF-A0AAW1Q8N0-F1
#
_entry.id   AF-A0AAW1Q8N0-F1
#
_cell.length_a   1.000
_cell.length_b   1.000
_cell.length_c   1.000
_cell.angle_alpha   90.00
_cell.angle_beta   90.00
_cell.angle_gamma   90.00
#
_symmetry.space_group_name_H-M   'P 1'
#
loop_
_entity.id
_entity.type
_entity.pdbx_description
1 polymer ?
#
loop_
_entity_poly.entity_id
_entity_poly.type
_entity_poly.pdbx_seq_one_letter_code
_entity_poly.pdbx_strand_id
1 'polypeptide(L)'
;MTPRFFIWTFWSLHEVASALFAITAIISFRNLQVIYSSLPFGEKYVLNGVMASAFLGFLLVILYGVLSGMLLFKNSVAHSRMHGFWFGVLVSMSFQMSLFLLLVGCVMNSFDKSVKAWQDANVWQSGKVANYYTAFVLAYILAGTHMLSFFLLLIFRQAFTDQPVTNPARGKSPKASGVPVTATASSA
;
A
#
# COMPACT_ATOMS: atom_id res chain seq x y z
N MET A 1 8.43 19.41 16.62
CA MET A 1 8.62 18.06 16.05
C MET A 1 9.10 18.20 14.61
N THR A 2 10.13 17.48 14.21
CA THR A 2 10.57 17.48 12.80
C THR A 2 9.55 16.70 11.96
N PRO A 3 9.26 17.13 10.71
CA PRO A 3 8.30 16.43 9.83
C PRO A 3 8.66 14.96 9.60
N ARG A 4 9.94 14.60 9.74
CA ARG A 4 10.43 13.21 9.72
C ARG A 4 9.87 12.36 10.85
N PHE A 5 9.82 12.89 12.07
CA PHE A 5 9.28 12.15 13.22
C PHE A 5 7.80 11.81 13.01
N PHE A 6 7.01 12.77 12.51
CA PHE A 6 5.59 12.57 12.21
C PHE A 6 5.36 11.46 11.17
N ILE A 7 6.16 11.45 10.09
CA ILE A 7 6.08 10.41 9.05
C ILE A 7 6.39 9.03 9.62
N TRP A 8 7.42 8.92 10.45
CA TRP A 8 7.76 7.65 11.12
C TRP A 8 6.66 7.19 12.07
N THR A 9 6.11 8.08 12.90
CA THR A 9 5.00 7.72 13.81
C THR A 9 3.77 7.27 13.04
N PHE A 10 3.39 7.98 11.97
CA PHE A 10 2.27 7.61 11.12
C PHE A 10 2.49 6.26 10.44
N TRP A 11 3.68 6.04 9.87
CA TRP A 11 4.04 4.78 9.24
C TRP A 11 4.06 3.62 10.24
N SER A 12 4.66 3.79 11.42
CA SER A 12 4.68 2.74 12.45
C SER A 12 3.28 2.38 12.93
N LEU A 13 2.40 3.36 13.15
CA LEU A 13 1.00 3.11 13.51
C LEU A 13 0.26 2.35 12.41
N HIS A 14 0.49 2.74 11.15
CA HIS A 14 -0.05 2.06 9.98
C HIS A 14 0.44 0.60 9.91
N GLU A 15 1.72 0.35 10.14
CA GLU A 15 2.30 -1.00 10.14
C GLU A 15 1.74 -1.89 11.24
N VAL A 16 1.41 -1.34 12.41
CA VAL A 16 0.73 -2.11 13.47
C VAL A 16 -0.65 -2.58 13.00
N ALA A 17 -1.44 -1.70 12.38
CA ALA A 17 -2.75 -2.07 11.82
C ALA A 17 -2.62 -3.10 10.69
N SER A 18 -1.63 -2.91 9.80
CA SER A 18 -1.26 -3.87 8.74
C SER A 18 -0.89 -5.24 9.29
N ALA A 19 -0.09 -5.29 10.36
CA ALA A 19 0.32 -6.55 10.99
C ALA A 19 -0.87 -7.28 11.61
N LEU A 20 -1.77 -6.57 12.30
CA LEU A 20 -3.00 -7.14 12.84
C LEU A 20 -3.91 -7.69 11.73
N PHE A 21 -4.04 -6.96 10.63
CA PHE A 21 -4.78 -7.44 9.47
C PHE A 21 -4.12 -8.69 8.87
N ALA A 22 -2.80 -8.70 8.67
CA ALA A 22 -2.08 -9.84 8.13
C ALA A 22 -2.28 -11.11 8.97
N ILE A 23 -2.19 -10.99 10.30
CA ILE A 23 -2.44 -12.09 11.25
C ILE A 23 -3.89 -12.59 11.16
N THR A 24 -4.86 -11.67 11.19
CA THR A 24 -6.28 -12.06 11.16
C THR A 24 -6.71 -12.61 9.80
N ALA A 25 -6.14 -12.11 8.70
CA ALA A 25 -6.36 -12.60 7.35
C ALA A 25 -5.81 -14.03 7.16
N ILE A 26 -4.60 -14.33 7.62
CA ILE A 26 -4.04 -15.69 7.50
C ILE A 26 -4.77 -16.70 8.40
N ILE A 27 -5.20 -16.29 9.61
CA ILE A 27 -6.04 -17.12 10.48
C ILE A 27 -7.38 -17.39 9.81
N SER A 28 -8.01 -16.37 9.21
CA SER A 28 -9.27 -16.51 8.49
C SER A 28 -9.13 -17.44 7.30
N PHE A 29 -8.06 -17.31 6.51
CA PHE A 29 -7.73 -18.22 5.41
C PHE A 29 -7.65 -19.67 5.88
N ARG A 30 -6.91 -19.93 6.96
CA ARG A 30 -6.77 -21.28 7.53
C ARG A 30 -8.12 -21.83 7.99
N ASN A 31 -8.96 -21.00 8.63
CA ASN A 31 -10.28 -21.42 9.09
C ASN A 31 -11.22 -21.76 7.92
N LEU A 32 -11.18 -20.99 6.82
CA LEU A 32 -11.95 -21.25 5.62
C LEU A 32 -11.50 -22.54 4.92
N GLN A 33 -10.19 -22.82 4.90
CA GLN A 33 -9.64 -24.05 4.32
C GLN A 33 -10.16 -25.31 5.03
N VAL A 34 -10.42 -25.25 6.34
CA VAL A 34 -11.00 -26.37 7.10
C VAL A 34 -12.45 -26.66 6.66
N ILE A 35 -13.22 -25.62 6.31
CA ILE A 35 -14.58 -25.78 5.77
C ILE A 35 -14.54 -26.26 4.32
N TYR A 36 -13.54 -25.83 3.55
CA TYR A 36 -13.46 -26.13 2.12
C TYR A 36 -13.54 -27.63 1.79
N SER A 37 -12.96 -28.48 2.65
CA SER A 37 -12.99 -29.94 2.46
C SER A 37 -14.36 -30.57 2.70
N SER A 38 -15.24 -29.93 3.47
CA SER A 38 -16.57 -30.46 3.83
C SER A 38 -17.71 -29.95 2.94
N LEU A 39 -17.46 -29.01 2.02
CA LEU A 39 -18.49 -28.43 1.16
C LEU A 39 -18.76 -29.24 -0.12
N PRO A 40 -20.00 -29.17 -0.66
CA PRO A 40 -20.32 -29.69 -1.99
C PRO A 40 -19.67 -28.85 -3.11
N PHE A 41 -19.46 -29.44 -4.29
CA PHE A 41 -18.67 -28.83 -5.39
C PHE A 41 -19.13 -27.41 -5.81
N GLY A 42 -20.42 -27.12 -5.80
CA GLY A 42 -20.95 -25.80 -6.20
C GLY A 42 -20.53 -24.66 -5.26
N GLU A 43 -20.47 -24.94 -3.95
CA GLU A 43 -20.15 -23.93 -2.93
C GLU A 43 -18.63 -23.68 -2.81
N LYS A 44 -17.81 -24.63 -3.29
CA LYS A 44 -16.34 -24.51 -3.31
C LYS A 44 -15.84 -23.33 -4.15
N TYR A 45 -16.49 -23.03 -5.28
CA TYR A 45 -16.07 -21.93 -6.15
C TYR A 45 -16.18 -20.58 -5.46
N VAL A 46 -17.29 -20.37 -4.76
CA VAL A 46 -17.54 -19.10 -4.08
C VAL A 46 -16.62 -18.97 -2.86
N LEU A 47 -16.41 -20.06 -2.11
CA LEU A 47 -15.47 -20.09 -0.99
C LEU A 47 -14.02 -19.85 -1.44
N ASN A 48 -13.61 -20.38 -2.60
CA ASN A 48 -12.29 -20.13 -3.19
C ASN A 48 -12.04 -18.65 -3.44
N GLY A 49 -13.06 -17.89 -3.87
CA GLY A 49 -12.96 -16.44 -4.03
C GLY A 49 -12.64 -15.73 -2.71
N VAL A 50 -13.32 -16.11 -1.63
CA VAL A 50 -13.07 -15.55 -0.29
C VAL A 50 -11.70 -15.92 0.23
N MET A 51 -11.31 -17.19 0.10
CA MET A 51 -9.99 -17.67 0.49
C MET A 51 -8.88 -16.94 -0.28
N ALA A 52 -9.03 -16.81 -1.60
CA ALA A 52 -8.09 -16.07 -2.43
C ALA A 52 -8.00 -14.60 -2.00
N SER A 53 -9.12 -13.96 -1.67
CA SER A 53 -9.13 -12.57 -1.19
C SER A 53 -8.39 -12.39 0.13
N ALA A 54 -8.60 -13.28 1.11
CA ALA A 54 -7.92 -13.23 2.39
C ALA A 54 -6.40 -13.45 2.24
N PHE A 55 -6.00 -14.42 1.42
CA PHE A 55 -4.59 -14.70 1.16
C PHE A 55 -3.91 -13.59 0.35
N LEU A 56 -4.58 -13.07 -0.68
CA LEU A 56 -4.05 -11.97 -1.48
C LEU A 56 -3.93 -10.69 -0.64
N GLY A 57 -4.90 -10.39 0.21
CA GLY A 57 -4.84 -9.27 1.15
C GLY A 57 -3.61 -9.37 2.06
N PHE A 58 -3.37 -10.53 2.65
CA PHE A 58 -2.18 -10.81 3.45
C PHE A 58 -0.87 -10.54 2.67
N LEU A 59 -0.74 -11.10 1.46
CA LEU A 59 0.45 -10.94 0.62
C LEU A 59 0.70 -9.48 0.24
N LEU A 60 -0.36 -8.76 -0.14
CA LEU A 60 -0.28 -7.37 -0.56
C LEU A 60 0.16 -6.46 0.59
N VAL A 61 -0.35 -6.69 1.80
CA VAL A 61 0.04 -5.92 2.98
C VAL A 61 1.50 -6.14 3.36
N ILE A 62 1.99 -7.39 3.30
CA ILE A 62 3.42 -7.67 3.50
C ILE A 62 4.28 -6.99 2.43
N LEU A 63 3.89 -7.12 1.16
CA LEU A 63 4.61 -6.51 0.04
C LEU A 63 4.70 -4.99 0.21
N TYR A 64 3.58 -4.35 0.58
CA TYR A 64 3.55 -2.92 0.86
C TYR A 64 4.43 -2.55 2.05
N GLY A 65 4.36 -3.29 3.17
CA GLY A 65 5.16 -3.03 4.37
C GLY A 65 6.67 -3.10 4.08
N VAL A 66 7.11 -4.12 3.34
CA VAL A 66 8.53 -4.27 2.94
C VAL A 66 8.96 -3.14 2.00
N LEU A 67 8.19 -2.87 0.95
CA LEU A 67 8.53 -1.82 -0.03
C LEU A 67 8.54 -0.43 0.61
N SER A 68 7.51 -0.09 1.39
CA SER A 68 7.42 1.20 2.07
C SER A 68 8.53 1.37 3.11
N GLY A 69 8.84 0.31 3.88
CA GLY A 69 9.95 0.30 4.83
C GLY A 69 11.31 0.50 4.15
N MET A 70 11.58 -0.17 3.04
CA MET A 70 12.81 0.01 2.26
C MET A 70 12.97 1.45 1.75
N LEU A 71 11.87 2.06 1.27
CA LEU A 71 11.89 3.43 0.76
C LEU A 71 12.10 4.45 1.88
N LEU A 72 11.45 4.28 3.03
CA LEU A 72 11.63 5.15 4.19
C LEU A 72 13.03 5.01 4.78
N PHE A 73 13.56 3.80 4.89
CA PHE A 73 14.91 3.56 5.39
C PHE A 73 15.97 4.21 4.50
N LYS A 74 15.85 4.02 3.17
CA LYS A 74 16.75 4.66 2.19
C LYS A 74 16.71 6.18 2.30
N ASN A 75 15.53 6.77 2.42
CA ASN A 75 15.35 8.22 2.58
C ASN A 75 15.93 8.73 3.93
N SER A 76 15.79 7.93 4.99
CA SER A 76 16.32 8.26 6.32
C SER A 76 17.84 8.23 6.38
N VAL A 77 18.48 7.21 5.78
CA VAL A 77 19.94 7.05 5.81
C VAL A 77 20.63 8.01 4.84
N ALA A 78 20.13 8.15 3.61
CA ALA A 78 20.83 8.91 2.57
C ALA A 78 20.68 10.44 2.70
N HIS A 79 19.89 10.94 3.66
CA HIS A 79 19.55 12.37 3.82
C HIS A 79 19.07 13.08 2.54
N SER A 80 18.75 12.31 1.50
CA SER A 80 18.44 12.79 0.17
C SER A 80 16.93 12.78 0.01
N ARG A 81 16.37 13.91 -0.44
CA ARG A 81 14.95 14.03 -0.72
C ARG A 81 14.53 12.97 -1.76
N MET A 82 13.29 12.52 -1.64
CA MET A 82 12.78 11.38 -2.37
C MET A 82 12.71 11.70 -3.87
N HIS A 83 13.45 10.97 -4.71
CA HIS A 83 13.39 11.12 -6.16
C HIS A 83 11.95 10.95 -6.67
N GLY A 84 11.51 11.81 -7.60
CA GLY A 84 10.12 11.86 -8.07
C GLY A 84 9.56 10.52 -8.58
N PHE A 85 10.42 9.62 -9.09
CA PHE A 85 10.04 8.26 -9.45
C PHE A 85 9.55 7.44 -8.25
N TRP A 86 10.34 7.37 -7.16
CA TRP A 86 9.99 6.60 -5.97
C TRP A 86 8.77 7.17 -5.25
N PHE A 87 8.61 8.48 -5.28
CA PHE A 87 7.40 9.13 -4.80
C PHE A 87 6.17 8.69 -5.60
N GLY A 88 6.26 8.70 -6.94
CA GLY A 88 5.18 8.23 -7.81
C GLY A 88 4.81 6.76 -7.58
N VAL A 89 5.80 5.90 -7.34
CA VAL A 89 5.59 4.48 -6.98
C VAL A 89 4.81 4.38 -5.67
N LEU A 90 5.19 5.14 -4.63
CA LEU A 90 4.53 5.08 -3.32
C LEU A 90 3.09 5.59 -3.38
N VAL A 91 2.83 6.66 -4.14
CA VAL A 91 1.48 7.19 -4.41
C VAL A 91 0.63 6.14 -5.13
N SER A 92 1.14 5.57 -6.23
CA SER A 92 0.42 4.56 -7.00
C SER A 92 0.10 3.31 -6.16
N MET A 93 1.09 2.82 -5.40
CA MET A 93 0.93 1.68 -4.50
C MET A 93 -0.11 1.95 -3.43
N SER A 94 -0.12 3.15 -2.83
CA SER A 94 -1.11 3.50 -1.81
C SER A 94 -2.53 3.49 -2.38
N PHE A 95 -2.73 3.97 -3.61
CA PHE A 95 -4.04 3.90 -4.27
C PHE A 95 -4.45 2.46 -4.61
N GLN A 96 -3.54 1.68 -5.20
CA GLN A 96 -3.81 0.29 -5.55
C GLN A 96 -4.13 -0.54 -4.31
N MET A 97 -3.36 -0.38 -3.22
CA MET A 97 -3.60 -1.05 -1.95
C MET A 97 -4.97 -0.71 -1.37
N SER A 98 -5.38 0.56 -1.45
CA SER A 98 -6.71 0.97 -1.00
C SER A 98 -7.82 0.23 -1.75
N LEU A 99 -7.74 0.17 -3.08
CA LEU A 99 -8.73 -0.52 -3.90
C LEU A 99 -8.74 -2.03 -3.66
N PHE A 100 -7.56 -2.66 -3.55
CA PHE A 100 -7.47 -4.09 -3.29
C PHE A 100 -8.01 -4.45 -1.91
N LEU A 101 -7.67 -3.69 -0.87
CA LEU A 101 -8.18 -3.93 0.49
C LEU A 101 -9.67 -3.67 0.59
N LEU A 102 -10.19 -2.67 -0.13
CA LEU A 102 -11.63 -2.45 -0.25
C LEU A 102 -12.31 -3.66 -0.90
N LEU A 103 -11.73 -4.19 -1.98
CA LEU A 103 -12.25 -5.40 -2.64
C LEU A 103 -12.20 -6.62 -1.72
N VAL A 104 -11.11 -6.83 -0.98
CA VAL A 104 -11.00 -7.91 0.01
C VAL A 104 -12.09 -7.76 1.09
N GLY A 105 -12.28 -6.56 1.62
CA GLY A 105 -13.34 -6.25 2.57
C GLY A 105 -14.73 -6.56 2.01
N CYS A 106 -15.01 -6.18 0.77
CA CYS A 106 -16.28 -6.46 0.09
C CYS A 106 -16.51 -7.96 -0.12
N VAL A 107 -15.49 -8.69 -0.60
CA VAL A 107 -15.59 -10.13 -0.86
C VAL A 107 -15.82 -10.89 0.45
N MET A 108 -15.07 -10.58 1.51
CA MET A 108 -15.29 -11.20 2.82
C MET A 108 -16.66 -10.82 3.41
N ASN A 109 -17.06 -9.55 3.33
CA ASN A 109 -18.37 -9.12 3.83
C ASN A 109 -19.54 -9.80 3.08
N SER A 110 -19.37 -10.13 1.79
CA SER A 110 -20.41 -10.84 1.04
C SER A 110 -20.75 -12.23 1.60
N PHE A 111 -19.84 -12.80 2.41
CA PHE A 111 -20.01 -14.10 3.08
C PHE A 111 -20.51 -14.01 4.53
N ASP A 112 -20.85 -12.83 5.02
CA ASP A 112 -21.36 -12.61 6.37
C ASP A 112 -22.53 -13.56 6.72
N LYS A 113 -23.46 -13.75 5.78
CA LYS A 113 -24.62 -14.65 5.96
C LYS A 113 -24.19 -16.12 6.14
N SER A 114 -23.21 -16.58 5.36
CA SER A 114 -22.70 -17.95 5.45
C SER A 114 -21.94 -18.17 6.75
N VAL A 115 -21.14 -17.18 7.18
CA VAL A 115 -20.41 -17.25 8.45
C VAL A 115 -21.35 -17.29 9.65
N LYS A 116 -22.44 -16.51 9.64
CA LYS A 116 -23.50 -16.58 10.65
C LYS A 116 -24.17 -17.95 10.66
N ALA A 117 -24.52 -18.49 9.49
CA ALA A 117 -25.10 -19.83 9.40
C ALA A 117 -24.15 -20.92 9.96
N TRP A 118 -22.84 -20.80 9.73
CA TRP A 118 -21.85 -21.73 10.31
C TRP A 118 -21.70 -21.58 11.82
N GLN A 119 -21.91 -20.38 12.37
CA GLN A 119 -21.96 -20.15 13.81
C GLN A 119 -23.20 -20.81 14.42
N ASP A 120 -24.37 -20.57 13.83
CA ASP A 120 -25.65 -21.12 14.30
C ASP A 120 -25.68 -22.65 14.24
N ALA A 121 -25.05 -23.23 13.22
CA ALA A 121 -24.87 -24.68 13.06
C ALA A 121 -23.75 -25.27 13.94
N ASN A 122 -23.10 -24.50 14.82
CA ASN A 122 -21.95 -24.90 15.65
C ASN A 122 -20.74 -25.45 14.86
N VAL A 123 -20.63 -25.14 13.57
CA VAL A 123 -19.47 -25.51 12.73
C VAL A 123 -18.27 -24.61 13.07
N TRP A 124 -18.53 -23.32 13.28
CA TRP A 124 -17.54 -22.35 13.74
C TRP A 124 -17.86 -21.87 15.14
N GLN A 125 -16.85 -21.98 16.03
CA GLN A 125 -16.92 -21.35 17.33
C GLN A 125 -16.81 -19.82 17.22
N SER A 126 -17.36 -19.11 18.20
CA SER A 126 -17.38 -17.64 18.28
C SER A 126 -16.03 -16.97 18.03
N GLY A 127 -14.92 -17.58 18.48
CA GLY A 127 -13.57 -17.07 18.23
C GLY A 127 -13.17 -17.07 16.75
N LYS A 128 -13.57 -18.08 15.96
CA LYS A 128 -13.28 -18.13 14.50
C LYS A 128 -14.07 -17.07 13.76
N VAL A 129 -15.31 -16.87 14.16
CA VAL A 129 -16.20 -15.85 13.63
C VAL A 129 -15.67 -14.45 13.94
N ALA A 130 -15.26 -14.19 15.18
CA ALA A 130 -14.66 -12.91 15.57
C ALA A 130 -13.40 -12.59 14.77
N ASN A 131 -12.53 -13.58 14.52
CA ASN A 131 -11.34 -13.41 13.68
C ASN A 131 -11.70 -13.04 12.24
N TYR A 132 -12.73 -13.66 11.67
CA TYR A 132 -13.23 -13.36 10.33
C TYR A 132 -13.76 -11.93 10.23
N TYR A 133 -14.61 -11.52 11.19
CA TYR A 133 -15.12 -10.15 11.29
C TYR A 133 -14.00 -9.13 11.42
N THR A 134 -13.05 -9.41 12.31
CA THR A 134 -11.90 -8.53 12.53
C THR A 134 -11.09 -8.35 11.26
N ALA A 135 -10.86 -9.42 10.48
CA ALA A 135 -10.10 -9.35 9.24
C ALA A 135 -10.74 -8.41 8.21
N PHE A 136 -12.05 -8.53 7.93
CA PHE A 136 -12.66 -7.66 6.91
C PHE A 136 -12.90 -6.23 7.42
N VAL A 137 -13.15 -6.04 8.73
CA VAL A 137 -13.24 -4.69 9.32
C VAL A 137 -11.89 -3.97 9.21
N LEU A 138 -10.80 -4.67 9.54
CA LEU A 138 -9.45 -4.14 9.37
C LEU A 138 -9.13 -3.87 7.90
N ALA A 139 -9.62 -4.69 6.96
CA ALA A 139 -9.47 -4.43 5.53
C ALA A 139 -10.09 -3.08 5.13
N TYR A 140 -11.30 -2.76 5.60
CA TYR A 140 -11.93 -1.46 5.34
C TYR A 140 -11.19 -0.30 5.98
N ILE A 141 -10.73 -0.46 7.23
CA ILE A 141 -9.94 0.56 7.92
C ILE A 141 -8.65 0.85 7.14
N LEU A 142 -7.91 -0.20 6.77
CA LEU A 142 -6.67 -0.07 6.01
C LEU A 142 -6.91 0.50 4.61
N ALA A 143 -8.01 0.11 3.94
CA ALA A 143 -8.40 0.71 2.68
C ALA A 143 -8.58 2.23 2.82
N GLY A 144 -9.25 2.67 3.88
CA GLY A 144 -9.44 4.09 4.21
C GLY A 144 -8.12 4.80 4.51
N THR A 145 -7.23 4.22 5.32
CA THR A 145 -5.94 4.84 5.66
C THR A 145 -5.02 4.93 4.45
N HIS A 146 -5.02 3.93 3.57
CA HIS A 146 -4.27 3.97 2.31
C HIS A 146 -4.84 5.03 1.34
N MET A 147 -6.17 5.16 1.25
CA MET A 147 -6.79 6.20 0.43
C MET A 147 -6.46 7.60 0.96
N LEU A 148 -6.54 7.79 2.28
CA LEU A 148 -6.16 9.04 2.92
C LEU A 148 -4.68 9.36 2.65
N SER A 149 -3.80 8.37 2.79
CA SER A 149 -2.37 8.52 2.51
C SER A 149 -2.13 8.92 1.05
N PHE A 150 -2.85 8.33 0.11
CA PHE A 150 -2.81 8.71 -1.30
C PHE A 150 -3.17 10.19 -1.51
N PHE A 151 -4.28 10.66 -0.94
CA PHE A 151 -4.68 12.07 -1.05
C PHE A 151 -3.68 13.02 -0.38
N LEU A 152 -3.18 12.67 0.81
CA LEU A 152 -2.18 13.47 1.52
C LEU A 152 -0.89 13.57 0.70
N LEU A 153 -0.40 12.47 0.13
CA LEU A 153 0.79 12.50 -0.71
C LEU A 153 0.56 13.38 -1.96
N LEU A 154 -0.60 13.28 -2.62
CA LEU A 154 -0.91 14.12 -3.76
C LEU A 154 -0.94 15.62 -3.41
N ILE A 155 -1.61 16.00 -2.32
CA ILE A 155 -1.73 17.39 -1.87
C ILE A 155 -0.36 17.95 -1.47
N PHE A 156 0.42 17.17 -0.69
CA PHE A 156 1.71 17.59 -0.18
C PHE A 156 2.90 17.23 -1.09
N ARG A 157 2.66 16.91 -2.38
CA ARG A 157 3.70 16.49 -3.33
C ARG A 157 4.94 17.39 -3.35
N GLN A 158 4.76 18.70 -3.18
CA GLN A 158 5.85 19.69 -3.15
C GLN A 158 6.72 19.60 -1.90
N ALA A 159 6.19 19.12 -0.78
CA ALA A 159 6.95 18.91 0.45
C ALA A 159 7.84 17.65 0.38
N PHE A 160 7.52 16.72 -0.52
CA PHE A 160 8.16 15.41 -0.62
C PHE A 160 9.06 15.21 -1.84
N THR A 161 8.87 16.01 -2.90
CA THR A 161 9.64 15.88 -4.15
C THR A 161 10.46 17.13 -4.47
N ASP A 162 11.69 16.93 -4.94
CA ASP A 162 12.59 17.99 -5.44
C ASP A 162 12.28 18.41 -6.88
N GLN A 163 11.05 18.19 -7.35
CA GLN A 163 10.76 18.53 -8.73
C GLN A 163 10.80 20.05 -8.92
N PRO A 164 11.69 20.58 -9.80
CA PRO A 164 11.61 21.97 -10.18
C PRO A 164 10.27 22.16 -10.87
N VAL A 165 9.55 23.23 -10.49
CA VAL A 165 8.34 23.65 -11.20
C VAL A 165 8.72 23.77 -12.67
N THR A 166 8.26 22.85 -13.52
CA THR A 166 8.28 23.03 -14.97
C THR A 166 7.30 24.14 -15.25
N ASN A 167 7.78 25.37 -15.10
CA ASN A 167 7.08 26.57 -15.48
C ASN A 167 7.08 26.57 -17.02
N PRO A 168 5.96 26.34 -17.71
CA PRO A 168 5.94 26.26 -19.18
C PRO A 168 6.29 27.61 -19.84
N ALA A 169 6.48 28.67 -19.06
CA ALA A 169 6.78 30.02 -19.51
C ALA A 169 8.28 30.36 -19.61
N ARG A 170 9.24 29.43 -19.37
CA ARG A 170 10.66 29.72 -19.65
C ARG A 170 11.01 29.32 -21.08
N GLY A 171 10.62 30.20 -21.99
CA GLY A 171 11.03 30.18 -23.38
C GLY A 171 12.55 30.02 -23.52
N LYS A 172 12.91 29.28 -24.57
CA LYS A 172 14.26 29.11 -25.12
C LYS A 172 15.10 30.38 -24.96
N SER A 173 16.30 30.26 -24.41
CA SER A 173 17.38 31.21 -24.71
C SER A 173 18.51 30.42 -25.38
N PRO A 174 18.86 30.71 -26.65
CA PRO A 174 19.93 30.01 -27.37
C PRO A 174 21.32 30.66 -27.15
N LYS A 175 22.35 29.86 -27.46
CA LYS A 175 23.79 30.19 -27.69
C LYS A 175 24.64 30.50 -26.44
N ALA A 176 25.91 30.12 -26.38
CA ALA A 176 26.88 29.90 -27.46
C ALA A 176 27.89 28.76 -27.16
N SER A 177 28.23 28.04 -28.24
CA SER A 177 29.43 27.22 -28.38
C SER A 177 30.68 28.12 -28.27
N GLY A 178 31.62 27.76 -27.40
CA GLY A 178 32.94 28.37 -27.32
C GLY A 178 34.00 27.34 -27.69
N VAL A 179 34.42 27.35 -28.96
CA VAL A 179 35.65 26.69 -29.41
C VAL A 179 36.81 27.65 -29.11
N PRO A 180 37.91 27.21 -28.49
CA PRO A 180 39.07 28.07 -28.28
C PRO A 180 39.91 28.14 -29.57
N VAL A 181 40.05 29.34 -30.14
CA VAL A 181 41.03 29.62 -31.20
C VAL A 181 42.24 30.29 -30.55
N THR A 182 43.32 29.54 -30.40
CA THR A 182 44.63 30.04 -29.97
C THR A 182 45.32 30.68 -31.17
N ALA A 183 45.44 32.00 -31.17
CA ALA A 183 46.31 32.72 -32.10
C ALA A 183 46.97 33.89 -31.36
N THR A 184 48.26 33.76 -31.09
CA THR A 184 49.15 34.91 -30.83
C THR A 184 50.53 34.55 -31.35
N ALA A 185 50.83 35.05 -32.55
CA ALA A 185 52.17 35.36 -32.98
C ALA A 185 52.40 36.85 -32.69
N SER A 186 53.54 37.20 -32.10
CA SER A 186 54.10 38.56 -32.16
C SER A 186 55.59 38.49 -31.88
N SER A 187 56.37 38.72 -32.93
CA SER A 187 57.77 39.09 -32.95
C SER A 187 58.00 40.48 -32.36
N ALA A 188 59.10 40.65 -31.63
CA ALA A 188 60.00 41.81 -31.69
C ALA A 188 61.35 41.38 -31.12
#